data_AF-A0A957Q1Z5-F1
#
_entry.id   AF-A0A957Q1Z5-F1
#
_cell.length_a   1.000
_cell.length_b   1.000
_cell.length_c   1.000
_cell.angle_alpha   90.00
_cell.angle_beta   90.00
_cell.angle_gamma   90.00
#
_symmetry.space_group_name_H-M   'P 1'
#
loop_
_entity.id
_entity.type
_entity.pdbx_description
1 polymer ?
#
loop_
_entity_poly.entity_id
_entity_poly.type
_entity_poly.pdbx_seq_one_letter_code
_entity_poly.pdbx_strand_id
1 'polypeptide(L)'
;MIKENEFVDKIIYFCENCLPTITPFSPCSLHLNEILGTPQSKQVDLSDMLKLYLFLVQHLIGTNLPAKPVLVIPLISQSFNIEMKVPTSVEDLRNQIDISEPPSLILLDWQHNKLVAPCEEYCSPLDFQLLDSSQDQVYIYYREFRYLIGKINSWEYSRAIYAEYYPKGLVTQ
;
A
#
# COMPACT_ATOMS: atom_id res chain seq x y z
N MET A 1 18.57 -15.47 0.93
CA MET A 1 17.49 -16.21 0.26
C MET A 1 16.57 -16.70 1.36
N ILE A 2 15.50 -15.94 1.65
CA ILE A 2 14.49 -16.31 2.65
C ILE A 2 13.71 -17.48 2.04
N LYS A 3 13.43 -18.52 2.83
CA LYS A 3 12.65 -19.65 2.32
C LYS A 3 11.22 -19.19 2.10
N GLU A 4 10.65 -19.53 0.95
CA GLU A 4 9.30 -19.12 0.54
C GLU A 4 8.23 -19.39 1.62
N ASN A 5 8.41 -20.46 2.41
CA ASN A 5 7.51 -20.82 3.49
C ASN A 5 7.50 -19.83 4.68
N GLU A 6 8.57 -19.07 4.91
CA GLU A 6 8.69 -18.25 6.13
C GLU A 6 7.85 -16.96 6.07
N PHE A 7 7.71 -16.33 4.90
CA PHE A 7 6.84 -15.15 4.78
C PHE A 7 5.36 -15.52 4.74
N VAL A 8 5.03 -16.72 4.22
CA VAL A 8 3.67 -17.24 4.17
C VAL A 8 3.08 -17.32 5.58
N ASP A 9 3.81 -17.94 6.51
CA ASP A 9 3.37 -18.07 7.90
C ASP A 9 3.16 -16.71 8.57
N LYS A 10 4.03 -15.73 8.28
CA LYS A 10 3.90 -14.36 8.80
C LYS A 10 2.67 -13.63 8.26
N ILE A 11 2.36 -13.77 6.96
CA ILE A 11 1.16 -13.15 6.37
C ILE A 11 -0.11 -13.80 6.92
N ILE A 12 -0.13 -15.12 7.05
CA ILE A 12 -1.26 -15.85 7.64
C ILE A 12 -1.46 -15.39 9.09
N TYR A 13 -0.39 -15.38 9.88
CA TYR A 13 -0.43 -14.90 11.26
C TYR A 13 -0.94 -13.46 11.35
N PHE A 14 -0.46 -12.57 10.47
CA PHE A 14 -0.93 -11.20 10.38
C PHE A 14 -2.44 -11.13 10.14
N CYS A 15 -2.95 -11.89 9.17
CA CYS A 15 -4.40 -11.96 8.90
C CYS A 15 -5.17 -12.43 10.14
N GLU A 16 -4.80 -13.58 10.70
CA GLU A 16 -5.54 -14.20 11.82
C GLU A 16 -5.60 -13.32 13.07
N ASN A 17 -4.54 -12.57 13.36
CA ASN A 17 -4.47 -11.73 14.56
C ASN A 17 -5.05 -10.33 14.34
N CYS A 18 -5.02 -9.81 13.12
CA CYS A 18 -5.51 -8.48 12.81
C CYS A 18 -6.98 -8.44 12.43
N LEU A 19 -7.50 -9.44 11.71
CA LEU A 19 -8.89 -9.44 11.24
C LEU A 19 -9.94 -9.19 12.33
N PRO A 20 -9.82 -9.75 13.55
CA PRO A 20 -10.79 -9.50 14.61
C PRO A 20 -10.78 -8.07 15.15
N THR A 21 -9.70 -7.31 14.91
CA THR A 21 -9.48 -5.98 15.47
C THR A 21 -9.62 -4.85 14.44
N ILE A 22 -9.66 -5.19 13.15
CA ILE A 22 -9.88 -4.21 12.09
C ILE A 22 -11.25 -3.57 12.30
N THR A 23 -11.23 -2.26 12.43
CA THR A 23 -12.43 -1.42 12.42
C THR A 23 -12.22 -0.27 11.45
N PRO A 24 -13.29 0.48 11.12
CA PRO A 24 -13.12 1.69 10.33
C PRO A 24 -12.15 2.73 10.94
N PHE A 25 -11.84 2.61 12.24
CA PHE A 25 -10.96 3.53 12.98
C PHE A 25 -9.56 2.97 13.24
N SER A 26 -9.35 1.68 12.98
CA SER A 26 -8.12 0.98 13.33
C SER A 26 -7.78 0.02 12.19
N PRO A 27 -7.21 0.54 11.08
CA PRO A 27 -6.63 -0.33 10.07
C PRO A 27 -5.43 -1.05 10.68
N CYS A 28 -5.22 -2.30 10.27
CA CYS A 28 -4.04 -3.04 10.68
C CYS A 28 -2.98 -2.92 9.58
N SER A 29 -1.77 -2.51 9.96
CA SER A 29 -0.64 -2.38 9.05
C SER A 29 0.51 -3.28 9.47
N LEU A 30 1.24 -3.82 8.50
CA LEU A 30 2.47 -4.58 8.70
C LEU A 30 3.52 -4.09 7.70
N HIS A 31 4.68 -3.68 8.20
CA HIS A 31 5.78 -3.26 7.33
C HIS A 31 6.44 -4.47 6.68
N LEU A 32 6.74 -4.37 5.38
CA LEU A 32 7.25 -5.50 4.60
C LEU A 32 8.65 -5.95 5.02
N ASN A 33 9.46 -5.03 5.57
CA ASN A 33 10.77 -5.34 6.12
C ASN A 33 10.67 -6.32 7.32
N GLU A 34 9.61 -6.26 8.13
CA GLU A 34 9.35 -7.21 9.23
C GLU A 34 9.03 -8.61 8.71
N ILE A 35 8.27 -8.69 7.61
CA ILE A 35 7.95 -9.95 6.92
C ILE A 35 9.22 -10.56 6.36
N LEU A 36 9.98 -9.76 5.60
CA LEU A 36 11.19 -10.19 4.90
C LEU A 36 12.42 -10.27 5.81
N GLY A 37 12.33 -9.93 7.09
CA GLY A 37 13.51 -9.87 7.97
C GLY A 37 14.61 -8.95 7.43
N THR A 38 14.23 -7.94 6.65
CA THR A 38 15.15 -7.00 6.01
C THR A 38 15.39 -5.84 6.98
N PRO A 39 16.64 -5.39 7.19
CA PRO A 39 16.90 -4.19 7.99
C PRO A 39 16.12 -2.99 7.45
N GLN A 40 15.60 -2.14 8.32
CA GLN A 40 14.85 -0.93 7.91
C GLN A 40 15.66 -0.01 6.98
N SER A 41 16.99 -0.02 7.08
CA SER A 41 17.90 0.76 6.24
C SER A 41 18.12 0.19 4.82
N LYS A 42 17.48 -0.94 4.49
CA LYS A 42 17.57 -1.55 3.15
C LYS A 42 16.25 -1.45 2.42
N GLN A 43 16.32 -1.00 1.18
CA GLN A 43 15.20 -1.01 0.27
C GLN A 43 14.73 -2.46 0.05
N VAL A 44 13.44 -2.69 0.28
CA VAL A 44 12.78 -3.93 -0.13
C VAL A 44 12.66 -3.92 -1.66
N ASP A 45 12.92 -5.04 -2.32
CA ASP A 45 12.81 -5.11 -3.78
C ASP A 45 11.34 -4.99 -4.21
N LEU A 46 11.06 -4.17 -5.23
CA LEU A 46 9.71 -3.93 -5.74
C LEU A 46 8.98 -5.23 -6.12
N SER A 47 9.69 -6.21 -6.70
CA SER A 47 9.09 -7.49 -7.06
C SER A 47 8.67 -8.30 -5.84
N ASP A 48 9.43 -8.21 -4.74
CA ASP A 48 9.08 -8.87 -3.49
C ASP A 48 7.88 -8.19 -2.81
N MET A 49 7.79 -6.86 -2.87
CA MET A 49 6.60 -6.13 -2.39
C MET A 49 5.33 -6.60 -3.10
N LEU A 50 5.39 -6.65 -4.43
CA LEU A 50 4.26 -7.06 -5.26
C LEU A 50 3.91 -8.52 -4.98
N LYS A 51 4.87 -9.45 -4.93
CA LYS A 51 4.62 -10.87 -4.60
C LYS A 51 3.91 -11.04 -3.26
N LEU A 52 4.36 -10.36 -2.20
CA LEU A 52 3.73 -10.46 -0.88
C LEU A 52 2.30 -9.91 -0.89
N TYR A 53 2.07 -8.80 -1.59
CA TYR A 53 0.73 -8.26 -1.78
C TYR A 53 -0.19 -9.22 -2.52
N LEU A 54 0.29 -9.82 -3.62
CA LEU A 54 -0.49 -10.80 -4.38
C LEU A 54 -0.82 -12.05 -3.58
N PHE A 55 0.15 -12.54 -2.80
CA PHE A 55 -0.07 -13.66 -1.89
C PHE A 55 -1.16 -13.30 -0.87
N LEU A 56 -1.11 -12.12 -0.27
CA LEU A 56 -2.14 -11.65 0.66
C LEU A 56 -3.52 -11.60 -0.02
N VAL A 57 -3.62 -11.03 -1.22
CA VAL A 57 -4.86 -10.98 -1.99
C VAL A 57 -5.42 -12.39 -2.21
N GLN A 58 -4.59 -13.31 -2.70
CA GLN A 58 -5.00 -14.70 -2.95
C GLN A 58 -5.43 -15.42 -1.67
N HIS A 59 -4.72 -15.20 -0.57
CA HIS A 59 -5.06 -15.78 0.73
C HIS A 59 -6.43 -15.31 1.22
N LEU A 60 -6.69 -13.99 1.20
CA LEU A 60 -7.98 -13.42 1.61
C LEU A 60 -9.14 -13.92 0.75
N ILE A 61 -8.94 -14.04 -0.56
CA ILE A 61 -9.94 -14.60 -1.48
C ILE A 61 -10.20 -16.08 -1.18
N GLY A 62 -9.13 -16.89 -1.07
CA GLY A 62 -9.23 -18.34 -0.85
C GLY A 62 -9.85 -18.72 0.49
N THR A 63 -9.75 -17.84 1.48
CA THR A 63 -10.30 -18.02 2.83
C THR A 63 -11.62 -17.27 3.06
N ASN A 64 -12.07 -16.48 2.08
CA ASN A 64 -13.28 -15.65 2.15
C ASN A 64 -13.29 -14.70 3.37
N LEU A 65 -12.13 -14.12 3.68
CA LEU A 65 -11.97 -13.20 4.80
C LEU A 65 -12.45 -11.78 4.44
N PRO A 66 -13.23 -11.11 5.30
CA PRO A 66 -13.87 -9.85 4.99
C PRO A 66 -12.93 -8.65 5.21
N ALA A 67 -11.76 -8.63 4.57
CA ALA A 67 -10.87 -7.48 4.55
C ALA A 67 -10.40 -7.11 3.14
N LYS A 68 -10.17 -5.81 2.96
CA LYS A 68 -9.58 -5.24 1.75
C LYS A 68 -8.08 -5.08 1.95
N PRO A 69 -7.24 -5.79 1.16
CA PRO A 69 -5.80 -5.61 1.21
C PRO A 69 -5.36 -4.38 0.44
N VAL A 70 -4.42 -3.63 1.01
CA VAL A 70 -3.77 -2.47 0.40
C VAL A 70 -2.27 -2.61 0.55
N LEU A 71 -1.52 -2.40 -0.52
CA LEU A 71 -0.07 -2.19 -0.47
C LEU A 71 0.19 -0.69 -0.58
N VAL A 72 1.05 -0.17 0.30
CA VAL A 72 1.53 1.21 0.25
C VAL A 72 3.04 1.19 0.06
N ILE A 73 3.52 1.86 -0.98
CA ILE A 73 4.94 2.03 -1.29
C ILE A 73 5.27 3.52 -1.13
N PRO A 74 5.88 3.92 0.00
CA PRO A 74 6.28 5.30 0.25
C PRO A 74 7.25 5.80 -0.82
N LEU A 75 7.06 7.05 -1.23
CA LEU A 75 7.94 7.75 -2.16
C LEU A 75 8.57 8.95 -1.45
N ILE A 76 9.79 9.28 -1.86
CA ILE A 76 10.54 10.42 -1.34
C ILE A 76 9.67 11.67 -1.47
N SER A 77 9.42 12.32 -0.33
CA SER A 77 8.81 13.64 -0.28
C SER A 77 9.84 14.68 0.13
N GLN A 78 9.77 15.84 -0.51
CA GLN A 78 10.58 17.02 -0.23
C GLN A 78 9.77 18.31 -0.46
N SER A 79 8.48 18.19 -0.74
CA SER A 79 7.66 19.30 -1.24
C SER A 79 6.55 19.66 -0.27
N PHE A 80 6.38 20.96 -0.08
CA PHE A 80 5.28 21.56 0.68
C PHE A 80 4.07 21.90 -0.21
N ASN A 81 4.18 21.64 -1.53
CA ASN A 81 3.17 21.81 -2.58
C ASN A 81 3.02 20.52 -3.42
N ILE A 82 1.88 20.36 -4.11
CA ILE A 82 1.66 19.28 -5.08
C ILE A 82 2.34 19.65 -6.40
N GLU A 83 3.65 19.46 -6.45
CA GLU A 83 4.50 19.84 -7.60
C GLU A 83 5.41 18.69 -8.08
N MET A 84 5.45 17.59 -7.33
CA MET A 84 6.34 16.48 -7.62
C MET A 84 5.80 15.62 -8.76
N LYS A 85 6.71 15.06 -9.56
CA LYS A 85 6.33 14.28 -10.73
C LYS A 85 5.82 12.89 -10.33
N VAL A 86 4.65 12.53 -10.87
CA VAL A 86 4.15 11.14 -10.84
C VAL A 86 5.17 10.25 -11.58
N PRO A 87 5.53 9.08 -11.03
CA PRO A 87 6.37 8.14 -11.75
C PRO A 87 5.75 7.76 -13.10
N THR A 88 6.56 7.73 -14.16
CA THR A 88 6.11 7.44 -15.54
C THR A 88 6.59 6.07 -16.06
N SER A 89 7.44 5.39 -15.28
CA SER A 89 7.93 4.04 -15.60
C SER A 89 8.30 3.29 -14.32
N VAL A 90 8.51 1.97 -14.43
CA VAL A 90 9.00 1.13 -13.32
C VAL A 90 10.34 1.62 -12.78
N GLU A 91 11.23 2.05 -13.67
CA GLU A 91 12.56 2.53 -13.28
C GLU A 91 12.48 3.90 -12.57
N ASP A 92 11.63 4.80 -13.07
CA ASP A 92 11.34 6.07 -12.41
C ASP A 92 10.75 5.85 -11.00
N LEU A 93 9.81 4.91 -10.87
CA LEU A 93 9.26 4.52 -9.57
C LEU A 93 10.34 4.04 -8.60
N ARG A 94 11.23 3.13 -9.03
CA ARG A 94 12.32 2.60 -8.18
C ARG A 94 13.20 3.71 -7.61
N ASN A 95 13.49 4.72 -8.43
CA ASN A 95 14.33 5.86 -8.05
C ASN A 95 13.61 6.85 -7.11
N GLN A 96 12.29 6.76 -7.00
CA GLN A 96 11.48 7.60 -6.11
C GLN A 96 11.09 6.92 -4.80
N ILE A 97 11.31 5.61 -4.63
CA ILE A 97 10.96 4.91 -3.37
C ILE A 97 11.74 5.49 -2.20
N ASP A 98 11.04 5.80 -1.11
CA ASP A 98 11.67 6.25 0.13
C ASP A 98 12.30 5.05 0.86
N ILE A 99 13.60 5.12 1.14
CA ILE A 99 14.32 4.07 1.87
C ILE A 99 14.18 4.27 3.39
N SER A 100 13.83 5.48 3.84
CA SER A 100 13.66 5.80 5.26
C SER A 100 12.31 5.33 5.81
N GLU A 101 11.30 5.20 4.96
CA GLU A 101 9.97 4.72 5.31
C GLU A 101 9.68 3.36 4.65
N PRO A 102 9.47 2.29 5.43
CA PRO A 102 9.26 0.96 4.85
C PRO A 102 7.89 0.84 4.18
N PRO A 103 7.80 0.12 3.04
CA PRO A 103 6.51 -0.22 2.43
C PRO A 103 5.68 -1.11 3.35
N SER A 104 4.36 -1.03 3.21
CA SER A 104 3.42 -1.62 4.17
C SER A 104 2.27 -2.36 3.49
N LEU A 105 1.87 -3.49 4.07
CA LEU A 105 0.57 -4.11 3.81
C LEU A 105 -0.42 -3.61 4.84
N ILE A 106 -1.62 -3.26 4.39
CA ILE A 106 -2.70 -2.77 5.24
C ILE A 106 -3.93 -3.63 4.98
N LEU A 107 -4.61 -4.02 6.05
CA LEU A 107 -5.93 -4.62 6.00
C LEU A 107 -6.97 -3.59 6.43
N LEU A 108 -7.92 -3.32 5.54
CA LEU A 108 -9.04 -2.41 5.77
C LEU A 108 -10.35 -3.20 5.86
N ASP A 109 -11.33 -2.66 6.58
CA ASP A 109 -12.70 -3.18 6.54
C ASP A 109 -13.33 -2.89 5.16
N TRP A 110 -14.04 -3.86 4.58
CA TRP A 110 -14.83 -3.66 3.36
C TRP A 110 -15.97 -2.66 3.56
N GLN A 111 -16.54 -2.59 4.76
CA GLN A 111 -17.70 -1.75 5.10
C GLN A 111 -17.32 -0.31 5.44
N HIS A 112 -16.37 0.26 4.70
CA HIS A 112 -15.87 1.58 5.01
C HIS A 112 -16.91 2.65 4.66
N ASN A 113 -17.67 3.09 5.67
CA ASN A 113 -18.09 4.47 5.74
C ASN A 113 -16.80 5.30 5.78
N LYS A 114 -16.35 5.82 4.63
CA LYS A 114 -15.16 6.68 4.56
C LYS A 114 -15.39 7.85 5.53
N LEU A 115 -14.61 7.89 6.60
CA LEU A 115 -14.60 9.06 7.47
C LEU A 115 -13.94 10.19 6.69
N VAL A 116 -14.69 11.27 6.47
CA VAL A 116 -14.21 12.42 5.73
C VAL A 116 -13.35 13.26 6.67
N ALA A 117 -12.04 13.02 6.66
CA ALA A 117 -11.08 13.94 7.25
C ALA A 117 -10.71 14.99 6.20
N PRO A 118 -10.75 16.30 6.51
CA PRO A 118 -10.28 17.32 5.59
C PRO A 118 -8.78 17.12 5.26
N CYS A 119 -8.48 16.93 3.98
CA CYS A 119 -7.13 16.83 3.46
C CYS A 119 -6.98 17.60 2.13
N GLU A 120 -5.75 17.98 1.82
CA GLU A 120 -5.31 18.31 0.47
C GLU A 120 -4.88 16.99 -0.17
N GLU A 121 -5.43 16.64 -1.34
CA GLU A 121 -5.17 15.36 -2.00
C GLU A 121 -5.05 15.53 -3.51
N TYR A 122 -4.07 14.84 -4.09
CA TYR A 122 -3.95 14.57 -5.51
C TYR A 122 -3.80 13.08 -5.71
N CYS A 123 -4.59 12.48 -6.60
CA CYS A 123 -4.44 11.09 -6.99
C CYS A 123 -4.47 10.94 -8.52
N SER A 124 -3.71 9.98 -9.03
CA SER A 124 -3.67 9.65 -10.45
C SER A 124 -3.38 8.16 -10.63
N PRO A 125 -4.06 7.47 -11.57
CA PRO A 125 -3.62 6.16 -12.02
C PRO A 125 -2.16 6.20 -12.48
N LEU A 126 -1.47 5.07 -12.41
CA LEU A 126 -0.15 4.93 -13.03
C LEU A 126 -0.28 4.72 -14.54
N ASP A 127 0.58 5.39 -15.31
CA ASP A 127 0.62 5.30 -16.78
C ASP A 127 1.38 4.07 -17.29
N PHE A 128 1.83 3.19 -16.39
CA PHE A 128 2.57 1.97 -16.71
C PHE A 128 2.10 0.80 -15.84
N GLN A 129 2.30 -0.42 -16.35
CA GLN A 129 1.87 -1.63 -15.66
C GLN A 129 2.94 -2.10 -14.66
N LEU A 130 2.53 -2.30 -13.40
CA LEU A 130 3.34 -2.96 -12.36
C LEU A 130 3.04 -4.45 -12.21
N LEU A 131 1.83 -4.87 -12.57
CA LEU A 131 1.36 -6.24 -12.48
C LEU A 131 0.88 -6.69 -13.86
N ASP A 132 0.95 -7.99 -14.11
CA ASP A 132 0.44 -8.57 -15.35
C ASP A 132 -1.06 -8.32 -15.50
N SER A 133 -1.50 -8.06 -16.74
CA SER A 133 -2.89 -7.76 -17.13
C SER A 133 -3.94 -8.77 -16.66
N SER A 134 -3.56 -9.96 -16.21
CA SER A 134 -4.48 -10.94 -15.62
C SER A 134 -5.10 -10.52 -14.26
N GLN A 135 -4.69 -9.37 -13.71
CA GLN A 135 -5.14 -8.87 -12.42
C GLN A 135 -6.06 -7.65 -12.50
N ASP A 136 -7.14 -7.77 -13.28
CA ASP A 136 -8.16 -6.73 -13.54
C ASP A 136 -8.87 -6.18 -12.28
N GLN A 137 -8.54 -6.71 -11.10
CA GLN A 137 -9.15 -6.36 -9.81
C GLN A 137 -8.19 -5.59 -8.89
N VAL A 138 -6.92 -5.44 -9.28
CA VAL A 138 -5.94 -4.63 -8.55
C VAL A 138 -5.80 -3.27 -9.22
N TYR A 139 -6.12 -2.22 -8.47
CA TYR A 139 -6.01 -0.85 -8.90
C TYR A 139 -4.77 -0.23 -8.29
N ILE A 140 -3.86 0.21 -9.14
CA ILE A 140 -2.60 0.82 -8.74
C ILE A 140 -2.60 2.29 -9.13
N TYR A 141 -2.37 3.15 -8.15
CA TYR A 141 -2.40 4.59 -8.35
C TYR A 141 -1.38 5.31 -7.48
N TYR A 142 -0.99 6.49 -7.94
CA TYR A 142 -0.19 7.45 -7.22
C TYR A 142 -1.08 8.34 -6.36
N ARG A 143 -0.60 8.69 -5.16
CA ARG A 143 -1.29 9.60 -4.24
C ARG A 143 -0.31 10.54 -3.56
N GLU A 144 -0.64 11.82 -3.56
CA GLU A 144 -0.09 12.82 -2.63
C GLU A 144 -1.21 13.30 -1.72
N PHE A 145 -0.96 13.35 -0.41
CA PHE A 145 -1.94 13.91 0.51
C PHE A 145 -1.31 14.58 1.71
N ARG A 146 -2.02 15.54 2.29
CA ARG A 146 -1.67 16.20 3.54
C ARG A 146 -2.93 16.52 4.34
N TYR A 147 -3.01 16.02 5.57
CA TYR A 147 -4.10 16.35 6.49
C TYR A 147 -3.99 17.78 7.02
N LEU A 148 -5.10 18.30 7.55
CA LEU A 148 -5.15 19.64 8.16
C LEU A 148 -4.05 19.86 9.22
N ILE A 149 -3.76 18.86 10.05
CA ILE A 149 -2.67 18.96 11.05
C ILE A 149 -1.30 19.10 10.39
N GLY A 150 -1.06 18.42 9.27
CA GLY A 150 0.18 18.55 8.50
C GLY A 150 0.28 19.95 7.89
N LYS A 151 -0.83 20.50 7.39
CA LYS A 151 -0.87 21.89 6.90
C LYS A 151 -0.55 22.91 7.99
N ILE A 152 -1.17 22.78 9.17
CA ILE A 152 -0.93 23.68 10.32
C ILE A 152 0.55 23.64 10.73
N ASN A 153 1.15 22.45 10.74
CA ASN A 153 2.55 22.27 11.15
C ASN A 153 3.54 22.41 9.99
N SER A 154 3.09 22.85 8.80
CA SER A 154 3.92 22.95 7.58
C SER A 154 4.70 21.67 7.29
N TRP A 155 4.06 20.51 7.42
CA TRP A 155 4.63 19.23 7.02
C TRP A 155 4.59 19.09 5.49
N GLU A 156 5.53 18.31 4.98
CA GLU A 156 5.56 17.89 3.59
C GLU A 156 4.33 17.01 3.26
N TYR A 157 4.01 16.90 1.99
CA TYR A 157 2.99 15.95 1.54
C TYR A 157 3.49 14.51 1.74
N SER A 158 2.61 13.61 2.17
CA SER A 158 2.90 12.17 2.07
C SER A 158 2.69 11.74 0.63
N ARG A 159 3.66 11.02 0.06
CA ARG A 159 3.63 10.52 -1.33
C ARG A 159 3.76 9.01 -1.30
N ALA A 160 2.89 8.31 -2.02
CA ALA A 160 3.01 6.85 -2.14
C ALA A 160 2.35 6.31 -3.41
N ILE A 161 2.77 5.10 -3.79
CA ILE A 161 1.98 4.22 -4.66
C ILE A 161 1.08 3.35 -3.79
N TYR A 162 -0.19 3.30 -4.15
CA TYR A 162 -1.18 2.41 -3.56
C TYR A 162 -1.53 1.32 -4.54
N ALA A 163 -1.59 0.07 -4.09
CA ALA A 163 -2.24 -1.02 -4.81
C ALA A 163 -3.40 -1.56 -3.98
N GLU A 164 -4.61 -1.53 -4.53
CA GLU A 164 -5.84 -1.89 -3.83
C GLU A 164 -6.61 -2.95 -4.61
N TYR A 165 -7.10 -3.95 -3.91
CA TYR A 165 -7.90 -5.01 -4.51
C TYR A 165 -9.40 -4.67 -4.36
N TYR A 166 -10.17 -4.91 -5.42
CA TYR A 166 -11.61 -4.74 -5.46
C TYR A 166 -12.28 -5.96 -6.10
N PRO A 167 -12.97 -6.83 -5.32
CA PRO A 167 -13.68 -7.96 -5.88
C PRO A 167 -14.79 -7.45 -6.80
N LYS A 168 -14.88 -8.03 -8.01
CA LYS A 168 -15.83 -7.67 -9.07
C LYS A 168 -15.57 -6.33 -9.81
N GLY A 169 -14.40 -5.72 -9.64
CA GLY A 169 -14.00 -4.54 -10.42
C GLY A 169 -14.82 -3.27 -10.15
N LEU A 170 -15.57 -3.21 -9.05
CA LEU A 170 -16.33 -2.02 -8.67
C LEU A 170 -15.40 -0.95 -8.11
N VAL A 171 -14.74 -0.21 -8.99
CA VAL A 171 -14.42 1.20 -8.74
C VAL A 171 -15.68 1.96 -9.15
N THR A 172 -16.64 2.07 -8.24
CA THR A 172 -17.75 3.00 -8.46
C THR A 172 -17.18 4.40 -8.28
N GLN A 173 -17.08 5.11 -9.41
CA GLN A 173 -16.76 6.53 -9.49
C GLN A 173 -17.80 7.36 -8.74
#